data_AF-X1QG55-F1
#
_entry.id   AF-X1QG55-F1
#
_cell.length_a   1.000
_cell.length_b   1.000
_cell.length_c   1.000
_cell.angle_alpha   90.00
_cell.angle_beta   90.00
_cell.angle_gamma   90.00
#
_symmetry.space_group_name_H-M   'P 1'
#
loop_
_entity.id
_entity.type
_entity.pdbx_description
1 polymer ?
#
loop_
_entity_poly.entity_id
_entity_poly.type
_entity_poly.pdbx_seq_one_letter_code
_entity_poly.pdbx_strand_id
1 'polypeptide(L)'
;MANTMIGFEHLKKLSHTSPSKIVLLIIDGVGGLPHSQTGKTELESAKKPNLDQIAKESICGLIDPVSPGITPGSAPGHLAIFGYDPV
;
A
#
# COMPACT_ATOMS: atom_id res chain seq x y z
N MET A 1 2.24 10.99 21.04
CA MET A 1 1.59 9.78 21.59
C MET A 1 2.29 8.59 20.97
N ALA A 2 2.92 7.73 21.76
CA ALA A 2 3.77 6.67 21.22
C ALA A 2 2.91 5.60 20.52
N ASN A 3 3.08 5.46 19.20
CA ASN A 3 2.57 4.31 18.45
C ASN A 3 3.30 3.08 19.01
N THR A 4 2.62 2.33 19.88
CA THR A 4 3.19 1.11 20.43
C THR A 4 3.09 0.05 19.35
N MET A 5 4.20 -0.15 18.64
CA MET A 5 4.38 -1.28 17.74
C MET A 5 4.09 -2.58 18.51
N ILE A 6 3.23 -3.45 17.96
CA ILE A 6 2.92 -4.73 18.59
C ILE A 6 4.22 -5.54 18.66
N GLY A 7 4.67 -5.89 19.87
CA GLY A 7 5.91 -6.64 20.05
C GLY A 7 5.85 -8.02 19.37
N PHE A 8 7.00 -8.51 18.90
CA PHE A 8 7.13 -9.78 18.17
C PHE A 8 6.47 -10.98 18.86
N GLU A 9 6.54 -11.06 20.19
CA GLU A 9 5.91 -12.12 20.97
C GLU A 9 4.38 -12.12 20.88
N HIS A 10 3.77 -10.96 20.69
CA HIS A 10 2.33 -10.84 20.44
C HIS A 10 1.99 -11.13 18.99
N LEU A 11 2.81 -10.67 18.03
CA LEU A 11 2.64 -10.98 16.60
C LEU A 11 2.65 -12.50 16.36
N LYS A 12 3.57 -13.24 16.98
CA LYS A 12 3.61 -14.71 16.87
C LYS A 12 2.32 -15.38 17.35
N LYS A 13 1.70 -14.86 18.42
CA LYS A 13 0.43 -15.40 18.96
C LYS A 13 -0.76 -15.12 18.05
N LEU A 14 -0.73 -14.02 17.30
CA LEU A 14 -1.77 -13.63 16.34
C LEU A 14 -1.55 -14.24 14.95
N SER A 15 -0.33 -14.64 14.63
CA SER A 15 0.01 -15.24 13.34
C SER A 15 -0.51 -16.67 13.24
N HIS A 16 -1.05 -17.03 12.07
CA HIS A 16 -1.48 -18.38 11.74
C HIS A 16 -0.67 -18.91 10.57
N THR A 17 -0.22 -20.16 10.66
CA THR A 17 0.43 -20.83 9.53
C THR A 17 -0.60 -21.17 8.47
N SER A 18 -0.30 -20.85 7.22
CA SER A 18 -1.09 -21.22 6.05
C SER A 18 -0.17 -21.90 5.03
N PRO A 19 -0.67 -22.88 4.24
CA PRO A 19 0.09 -23.38 3.09
C PRO A 19 0.32 -22.30 2.02
N SER A 20 -0.44 -21.21 2.03
CA SER A 20 -0.32 -20.09 1.11
C SER A 20 0.91 -19.22 1.38
N LYS A 21 1.43 -18.57 0.33
CA LYS A 21 2.46 -17.55 0.42
C LYS A 21 1.85 -16.16 0.31
N ILE A 22 2.47 -15.18 0.97
CA ILE A 22 2.09 -13.77 0.87
C ILE A 22 3.01 -13.12 -0.17
N VAL A 23 2.42 -12.38 -1.11
CA VAL A 23 3.14 -11.55 -2.08
C VAL A 23 2.72 -10.10 -1.84
N LEU A 24 3.70 -9.24 -1.55
CA LEU A 24 3.52 -7.78 -1.50
C LEU A 24 4.17 -7.17 -2.74
N LEU A 25 3.35 -6.60 -3.62
CA LEU A 25 3.81 -5.91 -4.84
C LEU A 25 3.70 -4.40 -4.65
N ILE A 26 4.84 -3.71 -4.71
CA ILE A 26 4.94 -2.25 -4.67
C ILE A 26 5.13 -1.76 -6.11
N ILE A 27 4.25 -0.88 -6.58
CA ILE A 27 4.44 -0.15 -7.84
C ILE A 27 4.86 1.26 -7.45
N ASP A 28 6.14 1.58 -7.62
CA ASP A 28 6.70 2.87 -7.20
C ASP A 28 6.03 4.02 -7.97
N GLY A 29 5.68 5.09 -7.27
CA GLY A 29 5.04 6.26 -7.86
C GLY A 29 3.69 6.00 -8.57
N VAL A 30 2.94 4.96 -8.18
CA VAL A 30 1.68 4.57 -8.87
C VAL A 30 0.55 5.58 -8.73
N GLY A 31 0.61 6.44 -7.71
CA GLY A 31 -0.36 7.52 -7.51
C GLY A 31 -0.31 8.54 -8.65
N GLY A 32 -1.48 9.05 -9.03
CA GLY A 32 -1.63 9.95 -10.16
C GLY A 32 -2.65 11.05 -9.91
N LEU A 33 -2.66 12.07 -10.77
CA LEU A 33 -3.65 13.15 -10.74
C LEU A 33 -4.53 13.09 -11.99
N PRO A 34 -5.79 13.52 -11.90
CA PRO A 34 -6.68 13.51 -13.06
C PRO A 34 -6.14 14.43 -14.16
N HIS A 35 -5.97 13.88 -15.36
CA HIS A 35 -5.59 14.64 -16.53
C HIS A 35 -6.69 15.65 -16.91
N SER A 36 -6.29 16.87 -17.24
CA SER A 36 -7.20 18.03 -17.39
C SER A 36 -8.32 17.85 -18.41
N GLN A 37 -8.12 17.03 -19.44
CA GLN A 37 -9.12 16.80 -20.50
C GLN A 37 -9.95 15.53 -20.29
N THR A 38 -9.39 14.48 -19.70
CA THR A 38 -10.03 13.16 -19.62
C THR A 38 -10.60 12.88 -18.23
N GLY A 39 -10.17 13.63 -17.21
CA GLY A 39 -10.53 13.41 -15.81
C GLY A 39 -9.94 12.15 -15.19
N LYS A 40 -9.06 11.43 -15.90
CA LYS A 40 -8.48 10.15 -15.48
C LYS A 40 -7.03 10.33 -15.04
N THR A 41 -6.65 9.57 -14.03
CA THR A 41 -5.24 9.34 -13.67
C THR A 41 -4.53 8.50 -14.75
N GLU A 42 -3.21 8.42 -14.66
CA GLU A 42 -2.34 7.58 -15.47
C GLU A 42 -2.73 6.10 -15.34
N LEU A 43 -2.97 5.65 -14.11
CA LEU A 43 -3.37 4.26 -13.81
C LEU A 43 -4.75 3.93 -14.42
N GLU A 44 -5.71 4.85 -14.37
CA GLU A 44 -7.03 4.66 -14.99
C GLU A 44 -6.97 4.67 -16.52
N SER A 45 -6.02 5.40 -17.10
CA SER A 45 -5.84 5.47 -18.55
C SER A 45 -5.10 4.25 -19.11
N ALA A 46 -4.27 3.59 -18.31
CA ALA A 46 -3.50 2.43 -18.72
C ALA A 46 -4.37 1.18 -18.97
N LYS A 47 -4.03 0.40 -20.00
CA LYS A 47 -4.61 -0.93 -20.25
C LYS A 47 -3.96 -1.95 -19.32
N LYS A 48 -4.68 -2.40 -18.29
CA LYS A 48 -4.15 -3.25 -17.20
C LYS A 48 -5.08 -4.43 -16.83
N PRO A 49 -5.39 -5.34 -17.78
CA PRO A 49 -6.42 -6.37 -17.60
C PRO A 49 -6.21 -7.25 -16.37
N ASN A 50 -4.95 -7.58 -16.03
CA ASN A 50 -4.63 -8.40 -14.86
C ASN A 50 -4.88 -7.66 -13.54
N LEU A 51 -4.48 -6.39 -13.45
CA LEU A 51 -4.72 -5.59 -12.24
C LEU A 51 -6.22 -5.30 -12.07
N ASP A 52 -6.90 -5.00 -13.18
CA ASP A 52 -8.36 -4.81 -13.19
C ASP A 52 -9.11 -6.07 -12.76
N GLN A 53 -8.65 -7.26 -13.15
CA GLN A 53 -9.23 -8.53 -12.71
C GLN A 53 -9.01 -8.76 -11.22
N ILE A 54 -7.77 -8.61 -10.74
CA ILE A 54 -7.44 -8.79 -9.32
C ILE A 54 -8.28 -7.83 -8.46
N ALA A 55 -8.40 -6.56 -8.86
CA ALA A 55 -9.18 -5.56 -8.13
C ALA A 55 -10.68 -5.93 -8.04
N LYS A 56 -11.27 -6.49 -9.10
CA LYS A 56 -12.68 -6.92 -9.11
C LYS A 56 -12.98 -8.10 -8.19
N GLU A 57 -12.00 -8.98 -8.00
CA GLU A 57 -12.11 -10.19 -7.17
C GLU A 57 -11.61 -9.98 -5.73
N SER A 58 -11.14 -8.76 -5.40
CA SER A 58 -10.48 -8.44 -4.13
C SER A 58 -11.13 -7.26 -3.41
N ILE A 59 -10.55 -6.87 -2.27
CA ILE A 59 -10.89 -5.66 -1.54
C ILE A 59 -9.89 -4.56 -1.91
N CYS A 60 -10.38 -3.41 -2.34
CA CYS A 60 -9.57 -2.23 -2.62
C CYS A 60 -9.65 -1.20 -1.48
N GLY A 61 -8.61 -0.38 -1.33
CA GLY A 61 -8.54 0.69 -0.36
C GLY A 61 -7.50 1.73 -0.74
N LEU A 62 -7.38 2.77 0.08
CA LEU A 62 -6.37 3.83 -0.03
C LEU A 62 -5.44 3.78 1.18
N ILE A 63 -4.20 4.21 1.00
CA ILE A 63 -3.18 4.29 2.05
C ILE A 63 -2.47 5.63 1.99
N ASP A 64 -2.34 6.29 3.14
CA ASP A 64 -1.40 7.37 3.37
C ASP A 64 -0.14 6.76 4.01
N PRO A 65 0.99 6.62 3.29
CA PRO A 65 2.15 5.92 3.85
C PRO A 65 2.69 6.57 5.13
N VAL A 66 2.57 7.90 5.28
CA VAL A 66 3.04 8.60 6.48
C VAL A 66 1.88 9.27 7.21
N SER A 67 1.23 10.23 6.55
CA SER A 67 0.09 10.98 7.07
C SER A 67 -0.55 11.76 5.91
N PRO A 68 -1.84 12.15 6.00
CA PRO A 68 -2.47 12.99 4.99
C PRO A 68 -1.65 14.25 4.68
N GLY A 69 -1.33 14.45 3.40
CA GLY A 69 -0.57 15.60 2.92
C GLY A 69 0.95 15.51 3.11
N ILE A 70 1.50 14.42 3.64
CA ILE A 70 2.95 14.19 3.70
C ILE A 70 3.37 13.35 2.50
N THR A 71 4.18 13.92 1.61
CA THR A 71 4.80 13.20 0.49
C THR A 71 6.10 12.53 0.96
N PRO A 72 6.16 11.20 1.10
CA PRO A 72 7.38 10.51 1.52
C PRO A 72 8.37 10.39 0.35
N GLY A 73 9.67 10.40 0.66
CA GLY A 73 10.66 9.77 -0.20
C GLY A 73 10.59 8.24 -0.11
N SER A 74 11.28 7.53 -1.01
CA SER A 74 11.18 6.06 -1.09
C SER A 74 11.55 5.36 0.23
N ALA A 75 12.54 5.86 0.98
CA ALA A 75 12.97 5.23 2.24
C ALA A 75 11.89 5.30 3.34
N PRO A 76 11.37 6.48 3.74
CA PRO A 76 10.24 6.57 4.67
C PRO A 76 8.99 5.80 4.18
N GLY A 77 8.71 5.81 2.88
CA GLY A 77 7.58 5.07 2.30
C GLY A 77 7.69 3.56 2.52
N HIS A 78 8.88 2.98 2.31
CA HIS A 78 9.09 1.55 2.55
C HIS A 78 9.04 1.19 4.04
N LEU A 79 9.63 2.02 4.92
CA LEU A 79 9.56 1.80 6.36
C LEU A 79 8.12 1.69 6.85
N ALA A 80 7.27 2.62 6.44
CA ALA A 80 5.87 2.62 6.82
C ALA A 80 5.11 1.37 6.34
N ILE A 81 5.34 0.95 5.09
CA ILE A 81 4.65 -0.21 4.51
C ILE A 81 5.04 -1.51 5.24
N PHE A 82 6.26 -1.60 5.76
CA PHE A 82 6.69 -2.72 6.60
C PHE A 82 6.30 -2.58 8.08
N GLY A 83 5.59 -1.51 8.46
CA GLY A 83 5.07 -1.30 9.81
C GLY A 83 6.03 -0.62 10.78
N TYR A 84 7.12 -0.02 10.29
CA TYR A 84 8.03 0.81 11.08
C TYR A 84 7.54 2.25 11.15
N ASP A 85 7.96 2.99 12.18
CA ASP A 85 7.72 4.44 12.26
C ASP A 85 8.57 5.16 11.20
N PRO A 86 7.96 5.86 10.23
CA PRO A 86 8.69 6.55 9.17
C PRO A 86 9.16 7.96 9.55
N VAL A 87 8.82 8.46 10.76
CA VAL A 87 9.12 9.84 11.24
C VAL A 87 10.04 9.83 12.45
#